data_AF-A0AAP0Q8W4-F1
#
_entry.id   AF-A0AAP0Q8W4-F1
#
_cell.length_a   1.000
_cell.length_b   1.000
_cell.length_c   1.000
_cell.angle_alpha   90.00
_cell.angle_beta   90.00
_cell.angle_gamma   90.00
#
_symmetry.space_group_name_H-M   'P 1'
#
loop_
_entity.id
_entity.type
_entity.pdbx_description
1 polymer ?
#
loop_
_entity_poly.entity_id
_entity_poly.type
_entity_poly.pdbx_seq_one_letter_code
_entity_poly.pdbx_strand_id
1 'polypeptide(L)' 'MAALEGLYNLLMRRNSVYVTFVIAGAFAGERMVDYGVHKLWAYNNVGVMCLAHS' A
#
# COMPACT_ATOMS: atom_id res chain seq x y z
N MET A 1 14.54 20.07 1.18
CA MET A 1 14.85 19.48 2.50
C MET A 1 13.87 19.88 3.62
N ALA A 2 13.01 20.91 3.48
CA ALA A 2 12.10 21.33 4.57
C ALA A 2 10.87 20.40 4.78
N ALA A 3 10.34 19.81 3.72
CA ALA A 3 9.10 19.02 3.79
C ALA A 3 9.29 17.67 4.53
N LEU A 4 10.41 16.99 4.28
CA LEU A 4 10.71 15.69 4.92
C LEU A 4 11.00 15.85 6.41
N GLU A 5 11.75 16.89 6.80
CA GLU A 5 12.01 17.24 8.21
C GLU A 5 10.72 17.57 8.96
N GLY A 6 9.80 18.31 8.32
CA GLY A 6 8.48 18.62 8.87
C GLY A 6 7.63 17.37 9.09
N LEU A 7 7.62 16.45 8.12
CA LEU A 7 6.92 15.17 8.21
C LEU A 7 7.52 14.26 9.29
N TYR A 8 8.86 14.21 9.37
CA TYR A 8 9.59 13.43 10.37
C TYR A 8 9.29 13.93 11.79
N ASN A 9 9.33 15.24 12.02
CA ASN A 9 8.93 15.82 13.30
C ASN A 9 7.45 15.66 13.64
N LEU A 10 6.58 15.34 12.68
CA LEU A 10 5.16 15.13 12.92
C LEU A 10 4.84 13.66 13.20
N LEU A 11 5.50 12.75 12.49
CA LEU A 11 5.28 11.30 12.60
C LEU A 11 6.18 10.63 13.65
N MET A 12 7.43 11.07 13.80
CA MET A 12 8.41 10.44 14.71
C MET A 12 8.54 11.12 16.09
N ARG A 13 7.84 12.21 16.37
CA ARG A 13 8.08 13.02 17.59
C ARG A 13 7.61 12.40 18.91
N ARG A 14 6.71 11.41 18.89
CA ARG A 14 6.32 10.64 20.09
C ARG A 14 6.20 9.17 19.74
N ASN A 15 6.80 8.29 20.56
CA ASN A 15 6.76 6.83 20.38
C ASN A 15 5.35 6.28 20.06
N SER A 16 4.31 6.85 20.69
CA SER A 16 2.91 6.50 20.44
C SER A 16 2.43 6.85 19.02
N VAL A 17 2.85 7.98 18.45
CA VAL A 17 2.48 8.41 17.09
C VAL A 17 3.15 7.52 16.04
N TYR A 18 4.44 7.21 16.22
CA TYR A 18 5.16 6.30 15.34
C TYR A 18 4.48 4.92 15.27
N VAL A 19 4.18 4.32 16.43
CA VAL A 19 3.53 3.00 16.50
C VAL A 19 2.16 3.02 15.84
N THR A 20 1.36 4.06 16.08
CA THR A 20 0.02 4.17 15.48
C THR A 20 0.10 4.31 13.96
N PHE A 21 1.04 5.10 13.45
CA PHE A 21 1.23 5.28 12.01
C PHE A 21 1.74 4.00 11.34
N VAL A 22 2.65 3.27 12.00
CA VAL A 22 3.13 1.96 11.52
C VAL A 22 1.99 0.94 11.47
N ILE A 23 1.17 0.84 12.51
CA ILE A 23 0.02 -0.09 12.55
C ILE A 23 -1.02 0.29 11.49
N ALA A 24 -1.36 1.58 11.40
CA ALA A 24 -2.32 2.07 10.41
C ALA A 24 -1.80 1.87 8.96
N GLY A 25 -0.52 2.13 8.73
CA GLY A 25 0.14 1.92 7.45
C GLY A 25 0.21 0.45 7.06
N ALA A 26 0.49 -0.45 8.01
CA ALA A 26 0.49 -1.89 7.77
C ALA A 26 -0.91 -2.39 7.39
N PHE A 27 -1.95 -1.97 8.12
CA PHE A 27 -3.33 -2.38 7.85
C PHE A 27 -3.84 -1.84 6.50
N ALA A 28 -3.55 -0.58 6.18
CA ALA A 28 -3.91 0.00 4.88
C ALA A 28 -3.10 -0.62 3.73
N GLY A 29 -1.82 -0.90 3.97
CA GLY A 29 -0.89 -1.49 3.01
C GLY A 29 -1.30 -2.89 2.59
N GLU A 30 -1.69 -3.75 3.53
CA GLU A 30 -2.12 -5.13 3.24
C GLU A 30 -3.25 -5.15 2.20
N ARG A 31 -4.31 -4.35 2.42
CA ARG A 31 -5.44 -4.27 1.48
C ARG A 31 -5.04 -3.66 0.14
N MET A 32 -4.28 -2.57 0.15
CA MET A 32 -3.83 -1.94 -1.10
C MET A 32 -2.96 -2.88 -1.95
N VAL A 33 -2.07 -3.62 -1.30
CA VAL A 33 -1.18 -4.58 -1.98
C VAL A 33 -2.00 -5.74 -2.53
N ASP A 34 -2.94 -6.31 -1.77
CA ASP A 34 -3.79 -7.41 -2.26
C ASP A 34 -4.61 -7.00 -3.50
N TYR A 35 -5.31 -5.86 -3.43
CA TYR A 35 -6.06 -5.33 -4.58
C TYR A 35 -5.14 -4.96 -5.74
N GLY A 36 -3.99 -4.37 -5.47
CA GLY A 36 -3.01 -3.96 -6.48
C GLY A 36 -2.42 -5.15 -7.22
N VAL A 37 -1.99 -6.20 -6.50
CA VAL A 37 -1.42 -7.42 -7.07
C VAL A 37 -2.46 -8.16 -7.90
N HIS A 38 -3.69 -8.31 -7.38
CA HIS A 38 -4.75 -9.00 -8.12
C HIS A 38 -5.12 -8.25 -9.40
N LYS A 39 -5.13 -6.91 -9.37
CA LYS A 39 -5.38 -6.07 -10.55
C LYS A 39 -4.22 -6.09 -11.53
N LEU A 40 -2.97 -6.03 -11.08
CA LEU A 40 -1.79 -6.17 -11.94
C LEU A 40 -1.76 -7.55 -12.61
N TRP A 41 -2.06 -8.60 -11.86
CA TRP A 41 -2.13 -9.97 -12.37
C TRP A 41 -3.24 -10.09 -13.41
N ALA A 42 -4.45 -9.62 -13.10
CA ALA A 42 -5.57 -9.66 -14.02
C ALA A 42 -5.27 -8.87 -15.30
N TYR A 43 -4.59 -7.73 -15.20
CA TYR A 43 -4.19 -6.91 -16.34
C TYR A 43 -3.12 -7.60 -17.20
N ASN A 44 -2.14 -8.27 -16.57
CA ASN A 44 -1.07 -8.97 -17.27
C ASN A 44 -1.51 -10.32 -17.89
N ASN A 45 -2.55 -10.97 -17.34
CA ASN A 45 -3.09 -12.26 -17.81
C ASN A 45 -4.42 -12.16 -18.58
N VAL A 46 -4.78 -10.99 -19.11
CA VAL A 46 -5.96 -10.77 -19.97
C VAL A 46 -6.03 -11.76 -21.15
N GLY A 47 -4.89 -12.21 -21.68
CA GLY A 47 -4.82 -13.20 -22.76
C GLY A 47 -5.17 -14.65 -22.36
N VAL A 48 -5.09 -15.01 -21.08
CA VAL A 48 -5.38 -16.38 -20.60
C VAL A 48 -6.86 -16.57 -20.22
N MET A 49 -7.52 -15.54 -19.67
CA MET A 49 -8.92 -15.66 -19.23
C MET A 49 -9.92 -15.65 -20.38
N CYS A 50 -9.62 -14.94 -21.48
CA CYS A 50 -10.50 -14.86 -22.66
C CYS A 50 -10.53 -16.17 -23.48
N LEU A 51 -9.53 -17.06 -23.35
CA LEU A 51 -9.50 -18.36 -24.02
C LEU A 51 -10.25 -19.46 -23.25
N ALA A 52 -10.54 -19.28 -21.96
CA ALA A 52 -11.28 -20.23 -21.14
C ALA A 52 -12.80 -20.04 -21.18
N HIS A 53 -13.28 -19.00 -21.88
CA HIS A 53 -14.70 -18.70 -22.09
C HIS A 53 -14.95 -18.50 -23.60
N SER A 54 -14.76 -19.57 -24.38
CA SER A 54 -15.47 -19.71 -25.67
C SER A 54 -16.88 -20.25 -25.43
#